data_AF-A0A4D4JNH6-F1
#
_entry.id   AF-A0A4D4JNH6-F1
#
_cell.length_a   1.000
_cell.length_b   1.000
_cell.length_c   1.000
_cell.angle_alpha   90.00
_cell.angle_beta   90.00
_cell.angle_gamma   90.00
#
_symmetry.space_group_name_H-M   'P 1'
#
loop_
_entity.id
_entity.type
_entity.pdbx_description
1 polymer ?
#
loop_
_entity_poly.entity_id
_entity_poly.type
_entity_poly.pdbx_seq_one_letter_code
_entity_poly.pdbx_strand_id
1 'polypeptide(L)'
;MNENLKTDLSHIYDGLVKAVDGNRSNTYCLSLWSKFIRERDGHRCVICNSKNGLSAHHIIRKSFWKYLRYQTGNGITLCRVCHKDPHAGFNGRPDLNQPMDAQGGEKIDLFTGYLGALVIDSSRRNLFDEHLYYFSDKALHAFREIQGIPDDAIFKGRKIEQAYQIWNQTPRGMLEAIMQSVGVKLPDNYVQNEIATIHYSSTLKKEDGSPADVLYFRYIPPTEFKENPDDAEE
;
A
#
# COMPACT_ATOMS: atom_id res chain seq x y z
N MET A 1 19.39 12.65 5.07
CA MET A 1 18.39 13.71 5.32
C MET A 1 18.99 14.75 6.27
N ASN A 2 18.78 16.04 6.03
CA ASN A 2 19.25 17.12 6.90
C ASN A 2 18.51 17.07 8.26
N GLU A 3 19.20 17.28 9.39
CA GLU A 3 18.61 17.28 10.75
C GLU A 3 17.49 18.30 10.92
N ASN A 4 17.55 19.42 10.19
CA ASN A 4 16.49 20.43 10.21
C ASN A 4 15.17 19.87 9.66
N LEU A 5 15.21 19.08 8.57
CA LEU A 5 14.01 18.48 7.98
C LEU A 5 13.39 17.44 8.92
N LYS A 6 14.20 16.68 9.67
CA LYS A 6 13.70 15.74 10.69
C LYS A 6 12.93 16.47 11.78
N THR A 7 13.50 17.58 12.26
CA THR A 7 12.93 18.40 13.32
C THR A 7 11.60 19.01 12.87
N ASP A 8 11.55 19.54 11.64
CA ASP A 8 10.34 20.11 11.06
C ASP A 8 9.23 19.07 10.88
N LEU A 9 9.56 17.88 10.36
CA LEU A 9 8.59 16.80 10.20
C LEU A 9 8.02 16.33 11.54
N SER A 10 8.88 16.18 12.55
CA SER A 10 8.46 15.80 13.90
C SER A 10 7.51 16.83 14.50
N HIS A 11 7.82 18.13 14.36
CA HIS A 11 6.96 19.19 14.86
C HIS A 11 5.59 19.25 14.15
N ILE A 12 5.56 19.06 12.82
CA ILE A 12 4.30 19.00 12.07
C ILE A 12 3.49 17.76 12.48
N TYR A 13 4.14 16.61 12.66
CA TYR A 13 3.50 15.38 13.12
C TYR A 13 2.88 15.54 14.51
N ASP A 14 3.62 16.08 15.47
CA ASP A 14 3.10 16.34 16.82
C ASP A 14 1.90 17.28 16.79
N GLY A 15 1.94 18.29 15.92
CA GLY A 15 0.81 19.19 15.69
C GLY A 15 -0.43 18.46 15.15
N LEU A 16 -0.24 17.53 14.21
CA LEU A 16 -1.33 16.69 13.69
C LEU A 16 -1.91 15.79 14.79
N VAL A 17 -1.06 15.10 15.55
CA VAL A 17 -1.50 14.20 16.65
C VAL A 17 -2.31 14.99 17.68
N LYS A 18 -1.78 16.12 18.17
CA LYS A 18 -2.49 17.01 19.11
C LYS A 18 -3.83 17.49 18.56
N ALA A 19 -3.91 17.80 17.27
CA ALA A 19 -5.15 18.24 16.65
C ALA A 19 -6.19 17.11 16.55
N VAL A 20 -5.76 15.89 16.23
CA VAL A 20 -6.63 14.72 16.16
C VAL A 20 -7.13 14.34 17.56
N ASP A 21 -6.24 14.23 18.54
CA ASP A 21 -6.59 13.86 19.92
C ASP A 21 -7.45 14.94 20.60
N GLY A 22 -7.19 16.21 20.29
CA GLY A 22 -7.99 17.35 20.72
C GLY A 22 -9.32 17.51 19.98
N ASN A 23 -9.72 16.55 19.14
CA ASN A 23 -10.96 16.56 18.36
C ASN A 23 -11.19 17.88 17.57
N ARG A 24 -10.12 18.43 16.98
CA ARG A 24 -10.22 19.62 16.13
C ARG A 24 -11.03 19.31 14.87
N SER A 25 -11.44 20.36 14.17
CA SER A 25 -12.27 20.20 12.98
C SER A 25 -11.57 19.34 11.93
N ASN A 26 -12.34 18.50 11.23
CA ASN A 26 -11.80 17.61 10.21
C ASN A 26 -11.00 18.36 9.13
N THR A 27 -11.43 19.56 8.75
CA THR A 27 -10.72 20.43 7.79
C THR A 27 -9.34 20.82 8.30
N TYR A 28 -9.20 21.13 9.59
CA TYR A 28 -7.92 21.49 10.21
C TYR A 28 -6.98 20.29 10.30
N CYS A 29 -7.47 19.13 10.74
CA CYS A 29 -6.64 17.93 10.79
C CYS A 29 -6.21 17.49 9.38
N LEU A 30 -7.07 17.62 8.36
CA LEU A 30 -6.73 17.34 6.97
C LEU A 30 -5.69 18.31 6.40
N SER A 31 -5.71 19.59 6.79
CA SER A 31 -4.70 20.55 6.32
C SER A 31 -3.33 20.26 6.92
N LEU A 32 -3.26 19.91 8.20
CA LEU A 32 -2.04 19.47 8.87
C LEU A 32 -1.51 18.16 8.26
N TRP A 33 -2.38 17.17 8.06
CA TRP A 33 -2.02 15.92 7.40
C TRP A 33 -1.50 16.14 5.98
N SER A 34 -2.19 16.95 5.17
CA SER A 34 -1.77 17.25 3.79
C SER A 34 -0.43 18.00 3.75
N LYS A 35 -0.20 18.92 4.69
CA LYS A 35 1.11 19.57 4.86
C LYS A 35 2.19 18.56 5.20
N PHE A 36 1.95 17.69 6.19
CA PHE A 36 2.89 16.65 6.59
C PHE A 36 3.29 15.74 5.43
N ILE A 37 2.32 15.24 4.66
CA ILE A 37 2.57 14.34 3.52
C ILE A 37 3.44 15.01 2.46
N ARG A 38 3.15 16.27 2.08
CA ARG A 38 3.95 17.02 1.10
C ARG A 38 5.36 17.31 1.59
N GLU A 39 5.51 17.66 2.87
CA GLU A 39 6.83 17.89 3.48
C GLU A 39 7.66 16.60 3.51
N ARG A 40 7.06 15.49 3.96
CA ARG A 40 7.70 14.17 4.01
C ARG A 40 8.17 13.74 2.63
N ASP A 41 7.33 13.94 1.62
CA ASP A 41 7.63 13.57 0.24
C ASP A 41 8.56 14.58 -0.45
N GLY A 42 9.04 15.60 0.27
CA GLY A 42 10.02 16.55 -0.24
C GLY A 42 9.48 17.48 -1.31
N HIS A 43 8.20 17.85 -1.22
CA HIS A 43 7.48 18.70 -2.18
C HIS A 43 7.69 18.26 -3.63
N ARG A 44 7.48 16.96 -3.88
CA ARG A 44 7.46 16.39 -5.22
C ARG A 44 6.46 15.24 -5.32
N CYS A 45 6.04 14.96 -6.55
CA CYS A 45 5.29 13.76 -6.86
C CYS A 45 6.17 12.53 -6.56
N VAL A 46 5.70 11.60 -5.72
CA VAL A 46 6.45 10.36 -5.43
C VAL A 46 6.58 9.48 -6.68
N ILE A 47 5.65 9.62 -7.63
CA ILE A 47 5.54 8.76 -8.81
C ILE A 47 6.41 9.23 -9.97
N CYS A 48 6.48 10.54 -10.22
CA CYS A 48 7.21 11.09 -11.37
C CYS A 48 8.23 12.17 -11.02
N ASN A 49 8.43 12.49 -9.74
CA ASN A 49 9.30 13.56 -9.25
C ASN A 49 8.97 15.00 -9.69
N SER A 50 7.90 15.22 -10.46
CA SER A 50 7.41 16.56 -10.78
C SER A 50 7.23 17.41 -9.53
N LYS A 51 7.55 18.69 -9.61
CA LYS A 51 7.40 19.67 -8.52
C LYS A 51 6.17 20.56 -8.68
N ASN A 52 5.40 20.35 -9.75
CA ASN A 52 4.29 21.20 -10.15
C ASN A 52 2.93 20.59 -9.77
N GLY A 53 1.99 21.46 -9.35
CA GLY A 53 0.59 21.07 -9.11
C GLY A 53 0.42 19.95 -8.07
N LEU A 54 1.15 20.02 -6.96
CA LEU A 54 1.23 18.96 -5.97
C LEU A 54 0.04 18.93 -5.01
N SER A 55 -0.40 17.73 -4.65
CA SER A 55 -1.43 17.51 -3.63
C SER A 55 -1.18 16.20 -2.89
N ALA A 56 -1.50 16.18 -1.60
CA ALA A 56 -1.57 14.93 -0.85
C ALA A 56 -2.82 14.15 -1.26
N HIS A 57 -2.63 12.87 -1.58
CA HIS A 57 -3.65 11.92 -1.96
C HIS A 57 -3.79 10.84 -0.88
N HIS A 58 -5.03 10.40 -0.62
CA HIS A 58 -5.29 9.26 0.25
C HIS A 58 -5.13 7.97 -0.55
N ILE A 59 -4.18 7.11 -0.18
CA ILE A 59 -3.94 5.83 -0.88
C ILE A 59 -5.18 4.93 -0.80
N ILE A 60 -5.72 4.76 0.40
CA ILE A 60 -6.99 4.08 0.67
C ILE A 60 -8.04 5.15 0.95
N ARG A 61 -9.17 5.08 0.24
CA ARG A 61 -10.18 6.14 0.25
C ARG A 61 -10.75 6.36 1.66
N LYS A 62 -10.70 7.62 2.12
CA LYS A 62 -11.30 8.02 3.42
C LYS A 62 -12.83 7.83 3.50
N SER A 63 -13.51 7.70 2.36
CA SER A 63 -14.93 7.37 2.27
C SER A 63 -15.20 5.91 2.59
N PHE A 64 -14.30 5.02 2.17
CA PHE A 64 -14.33 3.60 2.47
C PHE A 64 -13.94 3.37 3.93
N TRP A 65 -12.81 3.96 4.36
CA TRP A 65 -12.32 3.75 5.72
C TRP A 65 -11.90 5.05 6.41
N LYS A 66 -12.86 5.62 7.16
CA LYS A 66 -12.67 6.91 7.84
C LYS A 66 -11.51 6.90 8.85
N TYR A 67 -11.21 5.76 9.46
CA TYR A 67 -10.17 5.58 10.48
C TYR A 67 -8.76 5.81 9.96
N LEU A 68 -8.51 5.58 8.67
CA LEU A 68 -7.18 5.74 8.06
C LEU A 68 -6.85 7.17 7.63
N ARG A 69 -7.82 8.10 7.70
CA ARG A 69 -7.73 9.42 7.03
C ARG A 69 -6.55 10.30 7.47
N TYR A 70 -6.04 10.10 8.68
CA TYR A 70 -4.93 10.85 9.27
C TYR A 70 -3.68 10.00 9.48
N GLN A 71 -3.74 8.70 9.20
CA GLN A 71 -2.56 7.84 9.30
C GLN A 71 -1.60 8.24 8.19
N THR A 72 -0.34 8.49 8.55
CA THR A 72 0.66 9.06 7.63
C THR A 72 1.06 8.06 6.54
N GLY A 73 0.96 6.76 6.81
CA GLY A 73 1.10 5.70 5.81
C GLY A 73 0.01 5.70 4.74
N ASN A 74 -1.16 6.29 5.02
CA ASN A 74 -2.28 6.37 4.07
C ASN A 74 -2.23 7.63 3.16
N GLY A 75 -1.05 8.25 3.02
CA GLY A 75 -0.88 9.47 2.25
C GLY A 75 0.31 9.40 1.30
N ILE A 76 0.15 9.98 0.11
CA ILE A 76 1.19 10.11 -0.92
C ILE A 76 1.04 11.46 -1.64
N THR A 77 2.15 12.13 -1.93
CA THR A 77 2.14 13.37 -2.73
C THR A 77 2.15 13.02 -4.21
N LEU A 78 1.17 13.54 -4.95
CA LEU A 78 1.03 13.38 -6.40
C LEU A 78 0.93 14.74 -7.08
N CYS A 79 1.51 14.86 -8.28
CA CYS A 79 1.24 15.99 -9.17
C CYS A 79 -0.14 15.87 -9.80
N ARG A 80 -0.64 16.95 -10.42
CA ARG A 80 -1.95 16.99 -11.08
C ARG A 80 -2.14 15.87 -12.12
N VAL A 81 -1.07 15.44 -12.79
CA VAL A 81 -1.14 14.38 -13.81
C VAL A 81 -1.37 13.02 -13.13
N CYS A 82 -0.45 12.59 -12.25
CA CYS A 82 -0.56 11.31 -11.54
C CYS A 82 -1.77 11.26 -10.60
N HIS A 83 -2.21 12.40 -10.07
CA HIS A 83 -3.36 12.47 -9.17
C HIS A 83 -4.69 12.14 -9.86
N LYS A 84 -4.75 12.16 -11.20
CA LYS A 84 -5.96 11.76 -11.95
C LYS A 84 -6.17 10.25 -11.98
N ASP A 85 -5.10 9.46 -12.01
CA ASP A 85 -5.14 8.00 -12.14
C ASP A 85 -6.03 7.32 -11.09
N PRO A 86 -5.93 7.62 -9.78
CA PRO A 86 -6.79 7.00 -8.77
C PRO A 86 -8.26 7.43 -8.88
N HIS A 87 -8.54 8.52 -9.60
CA HIS A 87 -9.88 9.05 -9.84
C HIS A 87 -10.45 8.68 -11.22
N ALA A 88 -9.70 7.99 -12.07
CA ALA A 88 -10.18 7.55 -13.38
C ALA A 88 -11.24 6.45 -13.24
N GLY A 89 -12.31 6.49 -14.03
CA GLY A 89 -13.42 5.54 -13.91
C GLY A 89 -14.34 5.86 -12.72
N PHE A 90 -14.60 4.89 -11.84
CA PHE A 90 -15.53 5.10 -10.71
C PHE A 90 -14.92 6.02 -9.64
N ASN A 91 -15.54 7.18 -9.45
CA ASN A 91 -15.14 8.16 -8.45
C ASN A 91 -16.26 8.51 -7.45
N GLY A 92 -17.32 7.70 -7.41
CA GLY A 92 -18.47 7.88 -6.54
C GLY A 92 -18.24 7.39 -5.10
N ARG A 93 -19.29 7.47 -4.28
CA ARG A 93 -19.34 6.75 -3.00
C ARG A 93 -19.59 5.27 -3.29
N PRO A 94 -18.78 4.34 -2.76
CA PRO A 94 -18.97 2.93 -3.00
C PRO A 94 -20.26 2.43 -2.33
N ASP A 95 -20.91 1.45 -2.96
CA ASP A 95 -21.97 0.65 -2.36
C ASP A 95 -21.36 -0.39 -1.43
N LEU A 96 -21.56 -0.21 -0.13
CA LEU A 96 -20.96 -1.04 0.91
C LEU A 96 -21.58 -2.46 0.98
N ASN A 97 -22.64 -2.74 0.20
CA ASN A 97 -23.22 -4.08 0.10
C ASN A 97 -22.52 -4.95 -0.95
N GLN A 98 -21.65 -4.37 -1.77
CA GLN A 98 -20.90 -5.11 -2.80
C GLN A 98 -19.51 -5.50 -2.27
N PRO A 99 -18.88 -6.54 -2.85
CA PRO A 99 -17.49 -6.85 -2.57
C PRO A 99 -16.58 -5.63 -2.78
N MET A 100 -15.47 -5.57 -2.02
CA MET A 100 -14.50 -4.50 -2.17
C MET A 100 -14.05 -4.37 -3.63
N ASP A 101 -14.05 -3.13 -4.13
CA ASP A 101 -13.69 -2.79 -5.51
C ASP A 101 -14.60 -3.38 -6.62
N ALA A 102 -15.77 -3.94 -6.31
CA ALA A 102 -16.71 -4.43 -7.32
C ALA A 102 -17.12 -3.33 -8.34
N GLN A 103 -17.06 -2.07 -7.92
CA GLN A 103 -17.36 -0.91 -8.75
C GLN A 103 -16.10 -0.27 -9.37
N GLY A 104 -14.91 -0.83 -9.14
CA GLY A 104 -13.63 -0.33 -9.68
C GLY A 104 -13.17 1.00 -9.07
N GLY A 105 -13.61 1.31 -7.85
CA GLY A 105 -13.30 2.55 -7.15
C GLY A 105 -11.99 2.53 -6.36
N GLU A 106 -11.65 1.42 -5.72
CA GLU A 106 -10.46 1.33 -4.87
C GLU A 106 -9.19 1.12 -5.69
N LYS A 107 -9.28 0.45 -6.86
CA LYS A 107 -8.13 0.19 -7.76
C LYS A 107 -6.97 -0.45 -7.00
N ILE A 108 -7.21 -1.65 -6.49
CA ILE A 108 -6.31 -2.32 -5.53
C ILE A 108 -4.85 -2.36 -6.02
N ASP A 109 -4.63 -2.71 -7.29
CA ASP A 109 -3.29 -2.73 -7.89
C ASP A 109 -2.60 -1.36 -7.83
N LEU A 110 -3.31 -0.28 -8.16
CA LEU A 110 -2.76 1.07 -8.20
C LEU A 110 -2.35 1.53 -6.80
N PHE A 111 -3.21 1.36 -5.80
CA PHE A 111 -2.85 1.77 -4.44
C PHE A 111 -1.77 0.87 -3.85
N THR A 112 -1.74 -0.42 -4.21
CA THR A 112 -0.65 -1.33 -3.82
C THR A 112 0.67 -0.85 -4.42
N GLY A 113 0.66 -0.40 -5.67
CA GLY A 113 1.78 0.28 -6.31
C GLY A 113 2.22 1.54 -5.57
N TYR A 114 1.29 2.35 -5.03
CA TYR A 114 1.63 3.51 -4.21
C TYR A 114 2.29 3.14 -2.88
N LEU A 115 1.82 2.09 -2.20
CA LEU A 115 2.49 1.58 -1.00
C LEU A 115 3.92 1.13 -1.33
N GLY A 116 4.11 0.39 -2.42
CA GLY A 116 5.42 -0.03 -2.92
C GLY A 116 6.33 1.16 -3.26
N ALA A 117 5.78 2.19 -3.92
CA ALA A 117 6.52 3.41 -4.23
C ALA A 117 7.00 4.13 -2.97
N LEU A 118 6.18 4.20 -1.91
CA LEU A 118 6.60 4.78 -0.63
C LEU A 118 7.67 3.94 0.07
N VAL A 119 7.59 2.61 0.02
CA VAL A 119 8.63 1.71 0.55
C VAL A 119 9.97 1.97 -0.16
N ILE A 120 9.96 2.04 -1.48
CA ILE A 120 11.15 2.32 -2.30
C ILE A 120 11.67 3.74 -2.05
N ASP A 121 10.80 4.75 -2.04
CA ASP A 121 11.17 6.15 -1.81
C ASP A 121 11.81 6.36 -0.43
N SER A 122 11.18 5.80 0.60
CA SER A 122 11.67 5.88 1.97
C SER A 122 13.08 5.29 2.10
N SER A 123 13.35 4.19 1.40
CA SER A 123 14.65 3.53 1.37
C SER A 123 15.69 4.39 0.64
N ARG A 124 15.37 4.91 -0.56
CA ARG A 124 16.24 5.79 -1.35
C ARG A 124 16.63 7.07 -0.60
N ARG A 125 15.74 7.58 0.26
CA ARG A 125 15.93 8.83 0.99
C ARG A 125 16.37 8.65 2.45
N ASN A 126 16.57 7.41 2.89
CA ASN A 126 16.90 7.05 4.27
C ASN A 126 15.89 7.58 5.30
N LEU A 127 14.59 7.38 5.03
CA LEU A 127 13.46 7.78 5.86
C LEU A 127 12.83 6.57 6.55
N PHE A 128 13.43 6.12 7.65
CA PHE A 128 13.02 4.89 8.31
C PHE A 128 12.14 5.07 9.54
N ASP A 129 11.96 6.31 10.02
CA ASP A 129 11.15 6.59 11.20
C ASP A 129 9.67 6.18 10.99
N GLU A 130 9.15 5.37 11.92
CA GLU A 130 7.84 4.72 11.78
C GLU A 130 6.69 5.72 11.63
N HIS A 131 6.77 6.86 12.33
CA HIS A 131 5.74 7.91 12.29
C HIS A 131 5.59 8.57 10.91
N LEU A 132 6.61 8.47 10.04
CA LEU A 132 6.56 9.03 8.68
C LEU A 132 5.60 8.27 7.76
N TYR A 133 5.42 6.98 7.99
CA TYR A 133 4.60 6.09 7.16
C TYR A 133 3.70 5.19 8.01
N TYR A 134 3.21 5.74 9.12
CA TYR A 134 2.53 4.98 10.16
C TYR A 134 1.18 4.42 9.69
N PHE A 135 0.98 3.14 9.98
CA PHE A 135 -0.33 2.50 10.07
C PHE A 135 -0.53 1.97 11.50
N SER A 136 -1.76 1.99 12.02
CA SER A 136 -2.05 1.33 13.31
C SER A 136 -2.10 -0.20 13.17
N ASP A 137 -1.89 -0.96 14.25
CA ASP A 137 -2.05 -2.44 14.21
C ASP A 137 -3.46 -2.85 13.81
N LYS A 138 -4.47 -2.09 14.24
CA LYS A 138 -5.86 -2.27 13.81
C LYS A 138 -6.05 -2.13 12.29
N ALA A 139 -5.26 -1.26 11.64
CA ALA A 139 -5.31 -1.10 10.20
C ALA A 139 -4.71 -2.33 9.50
N LEU A 140 -3.53 -2.77 9.94
CA LEU A 140 -2.87 -3.96 9.40
C LEU A 140 -3.72 -5.22 9.60
N HIS A 141 -4.34 -5.39 10.76
CA HIS A 141 -5.28 -6.48 11.03
C HIS A 141 -6.41 -6.51 9.99
N ALA A 142 -7.11 -5.39 9.81
CA ALA A 142 -8.21 -5.36 8.87
C ALA A 142 -7.76 -5.46 7.39
N PHE A 143 -6.52 -5.06 7.03
CA PHE A 143 -5.96 -5.40 5.72
C PHE A 143 -5.83 -6.92 5.53
N ARG A 144 -5.38 -7.65 6.56
CA ARG A 144 -5.30 -9.12 6.53
C ARG A 144 -6.68 -9.75 6.41
N GLU A 145 -7.65 -9.28 7.20
CA GLU A 145 -9.03 -9.79 7.13
C GLU A 145 -9.64 -9.63 5.73
N ILE A 146 -9.45 -8.47 5.10
CA ILE A 146 -9.94 -8.22 3.74
C ILE A 146 -9.31 -9.19 2.73
N GLN A 147 -8.02 -9.49 2.89
CA GLN A 147 -7.29 -10.44 2.04
C GLN A 147 -7.55 -11.92 2.40
N GLY A 148 -8.31 -12.19 3.46
CA GLY A 148 -8.53 -13.52 4.00
C GLY A 148 -7.27 -14.16 4.60
N ILE A 149 -6.29 -13.35 5.01
CA ILE A 149 -5.02 -13.83 5.56
C ILE A 149 -5.20 -14.08 7.07
N PRO A 150 -4.80 -15.25 7.60
CA PRO A 150 -4.95 -15.56 9.01
C PRO A 150 -4.01 -14.75 9.90
N ASP A 151 -4.37 -14.64 11.18
CA ASP A 151 -3.66 -13.78 12.13
C ASP A 151 -2.26 -14.26 12.50
N ASP A 152 -1.99 -15.55 12.34
CA ASP A 152 -0.69 -16.19 12.58
C ASP A 152 0.30 -15.98 11.42
N ALA A 153 -0.15 -15.42 10.29
CA ALA A 153 0.73 -14.99 9.21
C ALA A 153 1.62 -13.83 9.66
N ILE A 154 2.93 -13.99 9.49
CA ILE A 154 3.94 -13.04 9.97
C ILE A 154 4.46 -12.20 8.80
N PHE A 155 4.27 -10.88 8.90
CA PHE A 155 4.86 -9.88 8.02
C PHE A 155 5.98 -9.15 8.76
N LYS A 156 7.18 -9.10 8.17
CA LYS A 156 8.36 -8.48 8.79
C LYS A 156 8.55 -7.04 8.31
N GLY A 157 9.30 -6.26 9.07
CA GLY A 157 9.66 -4.88 8.72
C GLY A 157 8.73 -3.83 9.33
N ARG A 158 8.84 -2.60 8.83
CA ARG A 158 8.03 -1.44 9.23
C ARG A 158 6.57 -1.62 8.83
N LYS A 159 5.65 -0.88 9.43
CA LYS A 159 4.21 -1.06 9.16
C LYS A 159 3.82 -0.71 7.73
N ILE A 160 4.52 0.22 7.07
CA ILE A 160 4.34 0.48 5.64
C ILE A 160 4.77 -0.69 4.75
N GLU A 161 5.86 -1.38 5.13
CA GLU A 161 6.34 -2.57 4.43
C GLU A 161 5.37 -3.73 4.65
N GLN A 162 4.84 -3.89 5.86
CA GLN A 162 3.82 -4.89 6.16
C GLN A 162 2.52 -4.61 5.39
N ALA A 163 2.06 -3.35 5.36
CA ALA A 163 0.90 -2.96 4.57
C ALA A 163 1.09 -3.28 3.08
N TYR A 164 2.25 -2.92 2.50
CA TYR A 164 2.58 -3.28 1.12
C TYR A 164 2.58 -4.80 0.93
N GLN A 165 3.23 -5.57 1.82
CA GLN A 165 3.27 -7.03 1.72
C GLN A 165 1.89 -7.68 1.78
N ILE A 166 0.99 -7.20 2.65
CA ILE A 166 -0.38 -7.70 2.80
C ILE A 166 -1.18 -7.48 1.52
N TRP A 167 -1.15 -6.26 0.99
CA TRP A 167 -1.89 -5.91 -0.23
C TRP A 167 -1.26 -6.47 -1.51
N ASN A 168 0.01 -6.84 -1.46
CA ASN A 168 0.73 -7.55 -2.52
C ASN A 168 0.65 -9.08 -2.39
N GLN A 169 -0.26 -9.60 -1.56
CA GLN A 169 -0.65 -11.01 -1.61
C GLN A 169 -1.72 -11.23 -2.66
N THR A 170 -1.72 -12.42 -3.26
CA THR A 170 -2.92 -12.94 -3.92
C THR A 170 -3.99 -13.18 -2.85
N PRO A 171 -5.25 -12.73 -3.04
CA PRO A 171 -6.32 -12.99 -2.08
C PRO A 171 -6.36 -14.46 -1.68
N ARG A 172 -6.41 -14.75 -0.38
CA ARG A 172 -6.14 -16.10 0.18
C ARG A 172 -6.95 -17.19 -0.50
N GLY A 173 -8.27 -16.99 -0.64
CA GLY A 173 -9.15 -17.98 -1.25
C GLY A 173 -8.81 -18.28 -2.71
N MET A 174 -8.33 -17.30 -3.47
CA MET A 174 -7.88 -17.51 -4.85
C MET A 174 -6.57 -18.31 -4.87
N LEU A 175 -5.60 -17.94 -4.04
CA LEU A 175 -4.32 -18.65 -3.93
C LEU A 175 -4.55 -20.13 -3.56
N GLU A 176 -5.37 -20.39 -2.55
CA GLU A 176 -5.69 -21.73 -2.10
C GLU A 176 -6.40 -22.55 -3.19
N ALA A 177 -7.37 -21.97 -3.89
CA ALA A 177 -8.06 -22.64 -4.98
C ALA A 177 -7.09 -23.04 -6.12
N ILE A 178 -6.18 -22.14 -6.50
CA ILE A 178 -5.14 -22.42 -7.52
C ILE A 178 -4.25 -23.57 -7.06
N MET A 179 -3.72 -23.51 -5.83
CA MET A 179 -2.83 -24.54 -5.30
C MET A 179 -3.51 -25.91 -5.15
N GLN A 180 -4.74 -25.92 -4.65
CA GLN A 180 -5.52 -27.14 -4.49
C GLN A 180 -5.82 -27.80 -5.85
N SER A 181 -6.04 -27.00 -6.91
CA SER A 181 -6.30 -27.54 -8.26
C SER A 181 -5.15 -28.38 -8.82
N VAL A 182 -3.92 -28.13 -8.33
CA VAL A 182 -2.71 -28.88 -8.68
C VAL A 182 -2.22 -29.77 -7.53
N GLY A 183 -3.09 -30.08 -6.56
CA GLY A 183 -2.78 -31.01 -5.47
C GLY A 183 -1.81 -30.48 -4.42
N VAL A 184 -1.67 -29.16 -4.28
CA VAL A 184 -0.82 -28.52 -3.27
C VAL A 184 -1.70 -27.99 -2.13
N LYS A 185 -1.38 -28.37 -0.89
CA LYS A 185 -1.94 -27.76 0.32
C LYS A 185 -0.91 -26.82 0.94
N LEU A 186 -1.26 -25.54 1.02
CA LEU A 186 -0.41 -24.55 1.67
C LEU A 186 -0.58 -24.62 3.21
N PRO A 187 0.48 -24.29 3.98
CA PRO A 187 0.34 -23.97 5.40
C PRO A 187 -0.58 -22.76 5.61
N ASP A 188 -1.35 -22.75 6.69
CA ASP A 188 -2.30 -21.66 7.01
C ASP A 188 -1.55 -20.31 7.10
N ASN A 189 -0.41 -20.30 7.80
CA ASN A 189 0.45 -19.12 7.97
C ASN A 189 1.33 -18.78 6.76
N TYR A 190 1.16 -19.44 5.60
CA TYR A 190 1.97 -19.21 4.41
C TYR A 190 1.83 -17.77 3.92
N VAL A 191 2.94 -17.10 3.62
CA VAL A 191 2.97 -15.77 3.02
C VAL A 191 3.83 -15.79 1.77
N GLN A 192 3.34 -15.21 0.69
CA GLN A 192 4.07 -15.09 -0.56
C GLN A 192 5.11 -13.97 -0.41
N ASN A 193 6.34 -14.33 -0.02
CA ASN A 193 7.47 -13.40 0.13
C ASN A 193 8.40 -13.42 -1.08
N GLU A 194 8.52 -14.57 -1.74
CA GLU A 194 9.36 -14.76 -2.91
C GLU A 194 8.59 -14.51 -4.22
N ILE A 195 9.32 -14.10 -5.27
CA ILE A 195 8.76 -13.92 -6.60
C ILE A 195 8.32 -15.26 -7.19
N ALA A 196 9.14 -16.29 -6.99
CA ALA A 196 8.90 -17.64 -7.47
C ALA A 196 9.09 -18.63 -6.32
N THR A 197 8.18 -19.59 -6.23
CA THR A 197 8.19 -20.65 -5.21
C THR A 197 7.93 -21.99 -5.86
N ILE A 198 8.55 -23.05 -5.34
CA ILE A 198 8.33 -24.43 -5.79
C ILE A 198 7.58 -25.15 -4.69
N HIS A 199 6.47 -25.78 -5.07
CA HIS A 199 5.70 -26.71 -4.26
C HIS A 199 5.72 -28.10 -4.90
N TYR A 200 5.24 -29.10 -4.17
CA TYR A 200 5.17 -30.48 -4.66
C TYR A 200 3.73 -30.95 -4.64
N SER A 201 3.26 -31.46 -5.78
CA SER A 201 1.89 -31.94 -5.93
C SER A 201 1.70 -33.30 -5.26
N SER A 202 0.61 -33.44 -4.51
CA SER A 202 0.18 -34.74 -3.96
C SER A 202 -0.60 -35.60 -4.96
N THR A 203 -1.10 -35.01 -6.05
CA THR A 203 -1.97 -35.69 -7.03
C THR A 203 -1.30 -35.89 -8.39
N LEU A 204 -0.34 -35.03 -8.74
CA LEU A 204 0.44 -35.11 -9.98
C LEU A 204 1.80 -35.74 -9.71
N LYS A 205 2.26 -36.61 -10.62
CA LYS A 205 3.53 -37.34 -10.49
C LYS A 205 4.38 -37.20 -11.75
N LYS A 206 5.70 -37.29 -11.57
CA LYS A 206 6.68 -37.43 -12.64
C LYS A 206 6.65 -38.86 -13.20
N GLU A 207 7.34 -39.10 -14.32
CA GLU A 207 7.44 -40.43 -14.94
C GLU A 207 8.03 -41.49 -13.99
N ASP A 208 8.92 -41.08 -13.08
CA ASP A 208 9.54 -41.93 -12.06
C ASP A 208 8.64 -42.21 -10.85
N GLY A 209 7.41 -41.67 -10.83
CA GLY A 209 6.44 -41.83 -9.76
C GLY A 209 6.61 -40.88 -8.57
N SER A 210 7.63 -40.02 -8.56
CA SER A 210 7.81 -38.97 -7.55
C SER A 210 6.80 -37.82 -7.72
N PRO A 211 6.52 -37.00 -6.68
CA PRO A 211 5.67 -35.82 -6.80
C PRO A 211 6.11 -34.85 -7.91
N ALA A 212 5.16 -34.33 -8.68
CA ALA A 212 5.44 -33.30 -9.67
C ALA A 212 5.76 -31.94 -9.01
N ASP A 213 6.67 -31.19 -9.62
CA ASP A 213 7.05 -29.85 -9.16
C ASP A 213 6.00 -28.84 -9.65
N VAL A 214 5.50 -28.00 -8.76
CA VAL A 214 4.56 -26.92 -9.04
C VAL A 214 5.30 -25.60 -8.84
N LEU A 215 5.70 -24.97 -9.94
CA LEU A 215 6.30 -23.64 -9.93
C LEU A 215 5.20 -22.58 -9.90
N TYR A 216 5.21 -21.73 -8.88
CA TYR A 216 4.28 -20.64 -8.75
C TYR A 216 5.00 -19.29 -8.77
N PHE A 217 4.53 -18.41 -9.64
CA PHE A 217 4.97 -17.03 -9.73
C PHE A 217 3.95 -16.11 -9.09
N ARG A 218 4.37 -15.34 -8.09
CA ARG A 218 3.52 -14.31 -7.48
C ARG A 218 3.35 -13.16 -8.47
N TYR A 219 2.11 -12.71 -8.67
CA TYR A 219 1.84 -11.46 -9.35
C TYR A 219 2.32 -10.30 -8.47
N ILE A 220 3.18 -9.44 -9.03
CA ILE A 220 3.65 -8.23 -8.38
C ILE A 220 3.11 -7.07 -9.19
N PRO A 221 2.17 -6.27 -8.66
CA PRO A 221 1.69 -5.09 -9.35
C PRO A 221 2.87 -4.19 -9.70
N PRO A 222 2.97 -3.73 -10.96
CA PRO A 222 4.05 -2.84 -11.36
C PRO A 222 3.99 -1.57 -10.50
N THR A 223 5.13 -1.15 -9.97
CA THR A 223 5.20 0.18 -9.35
C THR A 223 5.20 1.19 -10.49
N GLU A 224 4.11 1.94 -10.65
CA GLU A 224 3.90 2.87 -11.76
C GLU A 224 4.79 4.13 -11.70
N PHE A 225 6.09 4.02 -11.43
CA PHE A 225 6.96 5.18 -11.60
C PHE A 225 6.86 5.68 -13.05
N LYS A 226 6.63 6.99 -13.22
CA LYS A 226 6.43 7.62 -14.53
C LYS A 226 7.59 8.56 -14.80
N GLU A 227 7.83 8.82 -16.08
CA GLU A 227 8.72 9.90 -16.49
C GLU A 227 8.23 11.23 -15.93
N ASN A 228 9.15 12.12 -15.60
CA ASN A 228 8.81 13.43 -15.10
C ASN A 228 8.26 14.26 -16.27
N PRO A 229 6.98 14.69 -16.23
CA PRO A 229 6.43 15.52 -17.30
C PRO A 229 7.12 16.89 -17.39
N ASP A 230 7.80 17.33 -16.32
CA ASP A 230 8.53 18.59 -16.31
C ASP A 230 9.87 18.51 -17.10
N ASP A 231 10.39 17.31 -17.38
CA ASP A 231 11.70 17.11 -18.04
C ASP A 231 11.60 17.14 -19.58
N ALA A 232 10.39 17.08 -20.15
CA ALA A 232 10.15 17.08 -21.60
C ALA A 232 10.05 18.49 -22.22
N GLU A 233 10.24 19.55 -21.41
CA GLU A 233 10.17 20.96 -21.83
C GLU A 233 11.55 21.63 -22.01
N GLU A 234 12.66 20.88 -21.98
CA GLU A 234 14.02 21.37 -22.35
C GLU A 234 14.41 21.04 -23.80
#